data_AF-A0A351CED4-F1
#
_entry.id   AF-A0A351CED4-F1
#
_cell.length_a   1.000
_cell.length_b   1.000
_cell.length_c   1.000
_cell.angle_alpha   90.00
_cell.angle_beta   90.00
_cell.angle_gamma   90.00
#
_symmetry.space_group_name_H-M   'P 1'
#
loop_
_entity.id
_entity.type
_entity.pdbx_description
1 polymer ?
#
loop_
_entity_poly.entity_id
_entity_poly.type
_entity_poly.pdbx_seq_one_letter_code
_entity_poly.pdbx_strand_id
1 'polypeptide(L)' 'MKSFEYKITTHSADTFDKIIFFCSKSGQCGIDEVSKDQTRILTTILNNQGREGWELVQISFGKDGVMVYWKRRVNDEAK' A
#
# COMPACT_ATOMS: atom_id res chain seq x y z
N MET A 1 -22.17 -15.39 -5.99
CA MET A 1 -20.78 -15.35 -5.49
C MET A 1 -20.40 -13.88 -5.38
N LYS A 2 -19.58 -13.44 -4.43
CA LYS A 2 -19.14 -12.03 -4.42
C LYS A 2 -18.05 -11.85 -5.48
N SER A 3 -18.28 -10.98 -6.46
CA SER A 3 -17.31 -10.59 -7.48
C SER A 3 -16.38 -9.51 -6.93
N PHE A 4 -15.09 -9.55 -7.29
CA PHE A 4 -14.09 -8.58 -6.86
C PHE A 4 -13.30 -8.07 -8.04
N GLU A 5 -13.00 -6.77 -8.03
CA GLU A 5 -12.00 -6.15 -8.88
C GLU A 5 -10.75 -5.84 -8.05
N TYR A 6 -9.60 -5.85 -8.70
CA TYR A 6 -8.30 -5.61 -8.08
C TYR A 6 -7.59 -4.46 -8.76
N LYS A 7 -6.84 -3.69 -7.97
CA LYS A 7 -6.01 -2.58 -8.45
C LYS A 7 -4.64 -2.69 -7.79
N ILE A 8 -3.60 -2.35 -8.54
CA ILE A 8 -2.23 -2.29 -8.05
C ILE A 8 -1.74 -0.85 -8.23
N THR A 9 -1.25 -0.24 -7.16
CA THR A 9 -0.61 1.09 -7.22
C THR A 9 0.84 0.98 -6.79
N THR A 10 1.70 1.77 -7.44
CA THR A 10 3.12 1.89 -7.09
C THR A 10 3.40 3.32 -6.64
N HIS A 11 4.23 3.46 -5.62
CA HIS A 11 4.65 4.74 -5.05
C HIS A 11 6.17 4.74 -4.96
N SER A 12 6.83 5.69 -5.65
CA SER A 12 8.30 5.79 -5.66
C SER A 12 8.85 5.90 -4.24
N ALA A 13 10.04 5.34 -4.00
CA ALA A 13 10.82 5.60 -2.80
C ALA A 13 11.01 7.10 -2.54
N ASP A 14 11.07 7.95 -3.58
CA ASP A 14 11.17 9.41 -3.42
C ASP A 14 9.92 10.03 -2.77
N THR A 15 8.77 9.35 -2.83
CA THR A 15 7.55 9.76 -2.11
C THR A 15 7.73 9.64 -0.60
N PHE A 16 8.76 8.93 -0.16
CA PHE A 16 8.99 8.56 1.20
C PHE A 16 10.42 8.91 1.61
N ASP A 17 10.65 10.12 2.16
CA ASP A 17 11.98 10.62 2.57
C ASP A 17 12.87 9.60 3.32
N LYS A 18 12.24 8.67 4.07
CA LYS A 18 12.92 7.61 4.83
C LYS A 18 12.14 6.29 4.88
N ILE A 19 11.30 5.94 3.91
CA ILE A 19 10.88 4.52 3.80
C ILE A 19 11.90 3.80 2.93
N ILE A 20 13.12 3.73 3.44
CA ILE A 20 13.97 2.61 3.07
C ILE A 20 13.76 1.60 4.18
N PHE A 21 12.72 0.77 4.02
CA PHE A 21 12.71 -0.53 4.67
C PHE A 21 13.91 -1.28 4.07
N PHE A 22 15.10 -1.06 4.62
CA PHE A 22 16.18 -2.01 4.46
C PHE A 22 15.71 -3.25 5.20
N CYS A 23 15.04 -4.15 4.48
CA CYS A 23 15.06 -5.52 4.89
C CYS A 23 16.54 -5.88 4.94
N SER A 24 17.00 -6.26 6.13
CA SER A 24 18.36 -6.75 6.33
C SER A 24 18.67 -7.83 5.28
N LYS A 25 19.95 -8.21 5.10
CA LYS A 25 20.28 -9.38 4.26
C LYS A 25 19.53 -10.67 4.68
N SER A 26 18.95 -10.71 5.89
CA SER A 26 18.11 -11.79 6.41
C SER A 26 16.59 -11.59 6.19
N GLY A 27 16.15 -10.55 5.49
CA GLY A 27 14.73 -10.31 5.18
C GLY A 27 13.90 -9.78 6.35
N GLN A 28 14.54 -9.34 7.43
CA GLN A 28 13.85 -8.74 8.57
C GLN A 28 13.72 -7.23 8.37
N CYS A 29 12.47 -6.77 8.35
CA CYS A 29 12.11 -5.38 8.19
C CYS A 29 11.65 -4.87 9.58
N GLY A 30 12.46 -4.05 10.25
CA GLY A 30 12.18 -3.47 11.58
C GLY A 30 11.29 -2.21 11.49
N ILE A 31 10.41 -2.00 12.47
CA ILE A 31 9.49 -0.84 12.58
C ILE A 31 10.20 0.41 13.15
N ASP A 32 11.42 0.21 13.64
CA ASP A 32 12.15 1.06 14.57
C ASP A 32 12.62 2.40 13.96
N GLU A 33 12.59 2.54 12.62
CA GLU A 33 13.07 3.73 11.90
C GLU A 33 12.00 4.45 11.06
N VAL A 34 10.72 4.09 11.18
CA VAL A 34 9.66 4.76 10.41
C VAL A 34 9.35 6.14 11.04
N SER A 35 9.93 7.20 10.49
CA SER A 35 9.64 8.57 10.94
C SER A 35 8.14 8.91 10.83
N LYS A 36 7.63 9.75 11.74
CA LYS A 36 6.19 10.11 11.83
C LYS A 36 5.61 10.67 10.52
N ASP A 37 6.44 11.30 9.69
CA ASP A 37 6.00 11.84 8.41
C ASP A 37 5.67 10.71 7.40
N GLN A 38 6.35 9.57 7.51
CA GLN A 38 6.14 8.41 6.63
C GLN A 38 4.83 7.68 6.91
N THR A 39 4.48 7.51 8.20
CA THR A 39 3.18 6.93 8.57
C THR A 39 2.03 7.83 8.14
N ARG A 40 2.21 9.16 8.13
CA ARG A 40 1.24 10.11 7.60
C ARG A 40 1.04 9.99 6.09
N ILE A 41 2.12 9.83 5.32
CA ILE A 41 2.03 9.63 3.86
C ILE A 41 1.31 8.32 3.55
N LEU A 42 1.69 7.22 4.21
CA LEU A 42 1.01 5.94 4.03
C LEU A 42 -0.47 6.02 4.42
N THR A 43 -0.79 6.67 5.53
CA THR A 43 -2.18 6.92 5.95
C THR A 43 -2.97 7.66 4.87
N THR A 44 -2.34 8.64 4.21
CA THR A 44 -2.97 9.40 3.12
C THR A 44 -3.25 8.51 1.91
N ILE A 45 -2.31 7.65 1.51
CA ILE A 45 -2.49 6.68 0.42
C ILE A 45 -3.66 5.72 0.73
N LEU A 46 -3.66 5.15 1.95
CA LEU A 46 -4.70 4.22 2.41
C LEU A 46 -6.08 4.90 2.42
N ASN A 47 -6.18 6.10 2.97
CA ASN A 47 -7.44 6.82 3.06
C ASN A 47 -7.98 7.26 1.70
N ASN A 48 -7.11 7.65 0.77
CA ASN A 48 -7.55 8.06 -0.58
C ASN A 48 -8.19 6.88 -1.31
N GLN A 49 -7.56 5.70 -1.31
CA GLN A 49 -8.15 4.51 -1.93
C GLN A 49 -9.37 3.99 -1.15
N GLY A 50 -9.33 4.04 0.18
CA GLY A 50 -10.46 3.64 1.02
C GLY A 50 -11.75 4.45 0.75
N ARG A 51 -11.63 5.75 0.46
CA ARG A 51 -12.77 6.60 0.07
C ARG A 51 -13.40 6.21 -1.27
N GLU A 52 -12.65 5.58 -2.16
CA GLU A 52 -13.14 5.04 -3.44
C GLU A 52 -13.75 3.61 -3.28
N GLY A 53 -13.76 3.08 -2.05
CA GLY A 53 -14.28 1.76 -1.71
C GLY A 53 -13.27 0.63 -1.82
N TRP A 54 -11.98 0.93 -2.03
CA TRP A 54 -10.94 -0.08 -2.07
C TRP A 54 -10.55 -0.55 -0.66
N GLU A 55 -10.47 -1.86 -0.50
CA GLU A 55 -9.92 -2.53 0.67
C GLU A 55 -8.45 -2.89 0.41
N LEU A 56 -7.59 -2.66 1.41
CA LEU A 56 -6.20 -3.09 1.36
C LEU A 56 -6.10 -4.62 1.43
N VAL A 57 -5.34 -5.23 0.52
CA VAL A 57 -5.00 -6.66 0.52
C VAL A 57 -3.61 -6.89 1.09
N GLN A 58 -2.62 -6.19 0.54
CA GLN A 58 -1.22 -6.34 0.88
C GLN A 58 -0.44 -5.08 0.53
N ILE A 59 0.66 -4.86 1.23
CA ILE A 59 1.71 -3.90 0.86
C ILE A 59 3.01 -4.71 0.70
N SER A 60 3.73 -4.45 -0.40
CA SER A 60 5.07 -4.97 -0.64
C SER A 60 6.05 -3.81 -0.72
N PHE A 61 7.13 -3.90 0.05
CA PHE A 61 8.21 -2.91 0.07
C PHE A 61 9.37 -3.43 -0.77
N GLY A 62 9.98 -2.55 -1.56
CA GLY A 62 11.16 -2.84 -2.34
C GLY A 62 12.10 -1.64 -2.39
N LYS A 63 13.29 -1.84 -2.94
CA LYS A 63 14.32 -0.78 -3.07
C LYS A 63 13.82 0.45 -3.85
N ASP A 64 12.90 0.25 -4.79
CA ASP A 64 12.40 1.28 -5.69
C ASP A 64 11.09 1.93 -5.18
N GLY A 65 10.60 1.50 -4.01
CA GLY A 65 9.41 2.06 -3.38
C GLY A 65 8.42 1.01 -2.90
N VAL A 66 7.13 1.37 -2.93
CA VAL A 66 6.04 0.59 -2.34
C VAL A 66 5.04 0.19 -3.42
N MET A 67 4.66 -1.08 -3.42
CA MET A 67 3.55 -1.61 -4.22
C MET A 67 2.39 -1.97 -3.31
N VAL A 68 1.19 -1.48 -3.62
CA VAL A 68 -0.01 -1.71 -2.82
C VAL A 68 -1.06 -2.43 -3.65
N TYR A 69 -1.62 -3.49 -3.08
CA TYR A 69 -2.62 -4.34 -3.68
C TYR A 69 -3.97 -4.05 -3.05
N TRP A 70 -4.94 -3.74 -3.88
CA TRP A 70 -6.28 -3.34 -3.49
C TRP A 70 -7.29 -4.32 -4.04
N LYS A 71 -8.40 -4.49 -3.32
CA LYS A 71 -9.59 -5.16 -3.82
C LYS A 71 -10.82 -4.33 -3.54
N ARG A 72 -11.81 -4.38 -4.42
CA ARG A 72 -13.15 -3.81 -4.17
C ARG A 72 -14.20 -4.81 -4.61
N ARG A 73 -15.34 -4.83 -3.93
CA ARG A 73 -16.49 -5.62 -4.36
C ARG A 73 -17.08 -4.99 -5.62
N VAL A 74 -17.33 -5.81 -6.63
CA VAL A 74 -18.13 -5.42 -7.78
C VAL A 74 -19.55 -5.88 -7.48
N ASN A 75 -20.50 -4.95 -7.46
CA ASN A 75 -21.91 -5.33 -7.45
C ASN A 75 -22.24 -5.89 -8.84
N ASP A 76 -22.83 -7.08 -8.92
CA ASP A 76 -23.35 -7.69 -10.16
C ASP A 76 -24.61 -6.93 -10.68
N GLU A 77 -24.62 -5.59 -10.60
CA GLU A 77 -25.73 -4.72 -11.03
C GLU A 77 -25.39 -3.96 -12.31
N ALA A 78 -24.58 -4.54 -13.18
CA ALA A 78 -24.63 -4.24 -14.61
C ALA A 78 -25.50 -5.32 -15.28
N LYS A 79 -26.81 -5.12 -15.16
CA LYS A 79 -27.81 -5.86 -15.94
C LYS A 79 -28.06 -5.11 -17.25
#